data_AF-A0ABD0N1V3-F1
#
_entry.id   AF-A0ABD0N1V3-F1
#
_cell.length_a   1.000
_cell.length_b   1.000
_cell.length_c   1.000
_cell.angle_alpha   90.00
_cell.angle_beta   90.00
_cell.angle_gamma   90.00
#
_symmetry.space_group_name_H-M   'P 1'
#
loop_
_entity.id
_entity.type
_entity.pdbx_description
1 polymer ?
#
loop_
_entity_poly.entity_id
_entity_poly.type
_entity_poly.pdbx_seq_one_letter_code
_entity_poly.pdbx_strand_id
1 'polypeptide(L)' 'ATGGPGFAASVSSPAMTQGAVTLLQNNLTAQENAFWVSLGPNWTQHRSALRSPVAPYTLVFQDGWKPPGSDAAGW' A
#
# COMPACT_ATOMS: atom_id res chain seq x y z
N ALA A 1 17.72 -3.89 -6.07
CA ALA A 1 16.85 -3.16 -7.02
C ALA A 1 15.40 -3.27 -6.54
N THR A 2 14.62 -2.19 -6.59
CA THR A 2 13.25 -2.10 -6.03
C THR A 2 12.15 -2.71 -6.91
N GLY A 3 12.50 -3.50 -7.94
CA GLY A 3 11.53 -4.16 -8.83
C GLY A 3 10.79 -3.26 -9.83
N GLY A 4 10.85 -1.93 -9.67
CA GLY A 4 10.25 -0.95 -10.58
C GLY A 4 8.72 -0.80 -10.44
N PRO A 5 8.08 0.07 -11.26
CA PRO A 5 6.65 0.38 -11.15
C PRO A 5 5.73 -0.82 -11.34
N GLY A 6 6.11 -1.77 -12.21
CA GLY A 6 5.32 -3.00 -12.42
C GLY A 6 5.28 -3.89 -11.19
N PHE A 7 6.39 -4.00 -10.45
CA PHE A 7 6.42 -4.72 -9.18
C PHE A 7 5.59 -3.98 -8.12
N ALA A 8 5.72 -2.65 -8.03
CA ALA A 8 4.91 -1.86 -7.10
C ALA A 8 3.41 -2.01 -7.36
N ALA A 9 2.96 -2.00 -8.62
CA ALA A 9 1.55 -2.20 -8.98
C ALA A 9 1.00 -3.57 -8.55
N SER A 10 1.85 -4.59 -8.46
CA SER A 10 1.47 -5.93 -7.98
C SER A 10 1.25 -6.00 -6.46
N VAL A 11 1.78 -5.02 -5.71
CA VAL A 11 1.57 -4.93 -4.27
C VAL A 11 0.17 -4.40 -4.01
N SER A 12 -0.71 -5.27 -3.54
CA SER A 12 -2.11 -4.93 -3.22
C SER A 12 -2.39 -4.83 -1.72
N SER A 13 -1.48 -5.30 -0.87
CA SER A 13 -1.65 -5.33 0.59
C SER A 13 -0.34 -5.00 1.32
N PRO A 14 -0.38 -4.18 2.39
CA PRO A 14 -1.56 -3.46 2.89
C PRO A 14 -1.97 -2.33 1.92
N ALA A 15 -3.27 -2.02 1.88
CA ALA A 15 -3.75 -0.88 1.11
C ALA A 15 -3.33 0.44 1.78
N MET A 16 -3.26 1.50 0.97
CA MET A 16 -3.00 2.85 1.50
C MET A 16 -4.13 3.33 2.40
N THR A 17 -3.76 4.07 3.45
CA THR A 17 -4.70 4.78 4.31
C THR A 17 -5.11 6.10 3.67
N GLN A 18 -6.28 6.62 4.03
CA GLN A 18 -6.72 7.94 3.57
C GLN A 18 -5.70 9.04 3.91
N GLY A 19 -5.11 8.99 5.11
CA GLY A 19 -4.09 9.96 5.53
C GLY A 19 -2.83 9.91 4.66
N ALA A 20 -2.36 8.71 4.32
CA ALA A 20 -1.18 8.54 3.48
C ALA A 20 -1.42 9.05 2.04
N VAL A 21 -2.59 8.77 1.46
CA VAL A 21 -2.98 9.28 0.13
C VAL A 21 -3.02 10.81 0.13
N THR A 22 -3.69 11.41 1.10
CA THR A 22 -3.78 12.88 1.22
C THR A 22 -2.41 13.52 1.44
N LEU A 23 -1.54 12.90 2.24
CA LEU A 23 -0.18 13.39 2.46
C LEU A 23 0.59 13.46 1.14
N LEU A 24 0.57 12.39 0.34
CA LEU A 24 1.28 12.35 -0.94
C LEU A 24 0.69 13.35 -1.95
N GLN A 25 -0.64 13.44 -2.06
CA GLN A 25 -1.29 14.40 -2.95
C GLN A 25 -0.88 15.85 -2.69
N ASN A 26 -0.63 16.21 -1.43
CA ASN A 26 -0.33 17.58 -1.02
C ASN A 26 1.17 17.94 -1.05
N ASN A 27 2.06 16.94 -1.03
CA ASN A 27 3.49 17.17 -0.81
C ASN A 27 4.40 16.75 -1.97
N LEU A 28 3.88 16.04 -2.98
CA LEU A 28 4.67 15.65 -4.14
C LEU A 28 4.79 16.79 -5.15
N THR A 29 5.96 16.94 -5.76
CA THR A 29 6.14 17.78 -6.95
C THR A 29 5.37 17.19 -8.14
N ALA A 30 5.20 17.96 -9.22
CA ALA A 30 4.50 17.49 -10.42
C ALA A 30 5.13 16.21 -11.01
N GLN A 31 6.47 16.13 -11.02
CA GLN A 31 7.20 14.95 -11.52
C GLN A 31 6.99 13.73 -10.61
N GLU A 32 7.08 13.91 -9.29
CA GLU A 32 6.89 12.81 -8.34
C GLU A 32 5.44 12.34 -8.29
N ASN A 33 4.48 13.26 -8.43
CA ASN A 33 3.07 12.92 -8.52
C ASN A 33 2.79 12.08 -9.78
N ALA A 34 3.35 12.46 -10.94
CA ALA A 34 3.22 11.67 -12.16
C ALA A 34 3.80 10.25 -11.98
N PHE A 35 4.95 10.13 -11.30
CA PHE A 35 5.52 8.84 -10.96
C PHE A 35 4.62 8.04 -10.00
N TRP A 36 4.13 8.65 -8.92
CA TRP A 36 3.25 8.00 -7.95
C TRP A 36 1.95 7.51 -8.58
N VAL A 37 1.34 8.30 -9.47
CA VAL A 37 0.15 7.91 -10.25
C VAL A 37 0.44 6.69 -11.13
N SER A 38 1.64 6.59 -11.71
CA SER A 38 2.03 5.44 -12.53
C SER A 38 2.11 4.11 -11.74
N LEU A 39 2.16 4.15 -10.41
CA LEU A 39 2.15 2.95 -9.56
C LEU A 39 0.75 2.30 -9.45
N GLY A 40 -0.30 3.01 -9.87
CA GLY A 40 -1.66 2.48 -9.95
C GLY A 40 -2.48 2.58 -8.65
N PRO A 41 -3.72 2.05 -8.67
CA PRO A 41 -4.75 2.35 -7.66
C PRO A 41 -4.41 1.84 -6.25
N ASN A 42 -3.64 0.77 -6.11
CA ASN A 42 -3.23 0.26 -4.79
C ASN A 42 -2.39 1.27 -3.99
N TRP A 43 -1.75 2.21 -4.69
CA TRP A 43 -0.92 3.28 -4.11
C TRP A 43 -1.61 4.65 -4.10
N THR A 44 -2.57 4.88 -5.01
CA THR A 44 -3.22 6.19 -5.19
C THR A 44 -4.62 6.29 -4.60
N GLN A 45 -5.21 5.17 -4.17
CA GLN A 45 -6.52 5.12 -3.56
C GLN A 45 -6.44 4.54 -2.16
N HIS A 46 -7.27 5.07 -1.26
CA HIS A 46 -7.40 4.52 0.08
C HIS A 46 -8.26 3.25 0.06
N ARG A 47 -8.13 2.42 1.11
CA ARG A 47 -8.76 1.08 1.18
C ARG A 47 -10.23 1.00 0.76
N SER A 48 -11.10 1.94 1.19
CA SER A 48 -12.53 1.92 0.86
C SER A 48 -12.88 2.33 -0.57
N ALA A 49 -11.97 2.98 -1.29
CA ALA A 49 -12.17 3.31 -2.71
C ALA A 49 -11.80 2.14 -3.63
N LEU A 50 -11.05 1.15 -3.14
CA LEU A 50 -10.66 -0.03 -3.90
C LEU A 50 -11.84 -0.99 -4.06
N ARG A 51 -12.19 -1.31 -5.31
CA ARG A 51 -13.28 -2.26 -5.63
C ARG A 51 -12.92 -3.72 -5.35
N SER A 52 -11.63 -4.05 -5.37
CA SER A 52 -11.16 -5.40 -5.14
C SER A 52 -10.99 -5.71 -3.65
N PRO A 53 -11.26 -6.96 -3.23
CA PRO A 53 -10.83 -7.43 -1.92
C PRO A 53 -9.30 -7.27 -1.81
N VAL A 54 -8.84 -6.52 -0.82
CA VAL A 54 -7.44 -6.49 -0.43
C VAL A 54 -7.27 -7.54 0.64
N ALA A 55 -6.35 -8.47 0.41
CA ALA A 55 -6.02 -9.50 1.37
C ALA A 55 -5.58 -8.88 2.70
N PRO A 56 -5.95 -9.46 3.86
CA PRO A 56 -5.40 -9.07 5.15
C PRO A 56 -3.86 -9.08 5.11
N TYR A 57 -3.24 -8.12 5.80
CA TYR A 57 -1.78 -8.02 5.88
C TYR A 57 -1.28 -8.62 7.19
N THR A 58 -0.55 -9.72 7.12
CA THR A 58 0.09 -10.33 8.29
C THR A 58 1.55 -9.88 8.37
N LEU A 59 1.90 -9.19 9.45
CA LEU A 59 3.29 -8.79 9.73
C LEU A 59 4.12 -10.03 10.09
N VAL A 60 5.17 -10.27 9.30
CA VAL A 60 6.17 -11.31 9.57
C VAL A 60 7.54 -10.66 9.46
N PHE A 61 8.33 -10.79 10.52
CA PHE A 61 9.70 -10.30 10.56
C PHE A 61 10.66 -11.33 9.96
N GLN A 62 11.89 -10.92 9.64
CA GLN A 62 12.86 -11.78 8.95
C GLN A 62 13.22 -13.06 9.73
N ASP A 63 13.14 -13.01 11.06
CA ASP A 63 13.34 -14.13 11.98
C ASP A 63 12.09 -15.01 12.15
N GLY A 64 11.01 -14.71 11.42
CA GLY A 64 9.73 -15.40 11.51
C GLY A 64 8.84 -14.95 12.66
N TRP A 65 9.29 -13.98 13.47
CA TRP A 65 8.47 -13.44 14.56
C TRP A 65 7.23 -12.74 14.01
N LYS A 66 6.11 -12.89 14.74
CA LYS A 66 4.84 -12.24 14.46
C LYS A 66 4.30 -11.59 15.73
N PRO A 67 3.73 -10.38 15.68
CA PRO A 67 3.07 -9.77 16.82
C PRO A 67 1.90 -10.66 17.31
N PRO A 68 1.70 -10.82 18.63
CA PRO A 68 0.52 -11.48 19.17
C PRO A 68 -0.77 -10.85 18.63
N GLY A 69 -1.71 -11.65 18.13
CA GLY A 69 -2.98 -11.19 17.55
C GLY A 69 -2.96 -10.87 16.06
N SER A 70 -1.87 -11.17 15.34
CA SER A 70 -1.78 -11.04 13.88
C SER A 70 -2.48 -12.16 13.09
N ASP A 71 -2.92 -13.21 13.79
CA ASP A 71 -3.73 -14.34 13.34
C ASP A 71 -5.24 -14.13 13.50
N ALA A 72 -5.65 -13.19 14.35
CA ALA A 72 -7.03 -12.78 14.47
C ALA A 72 -7.39 -11.86 13.28
N ALA A 73 -8.31 -12.32 12.45
CA ALA A 73 -8.89 -11.55 11.37
C ALA A 73 -9.44 -10.20 11.89
N GLY A 74 -8.68 -9.11 11.71
CA GLY A 74 -9.15 -7.78 12.11
C GLY A 74 -8.03 -6.78 12.34
N TRP A 75 -7.44 -6.29 11.25
CA TRP A 75 -6.85 -4.95 11.18
C TRP A 75 -7.66 -4.15 10.16
#